data_AF-A0A942A1C5-F1
#
_entry.id   AF-A0A942A1C5-F1
#
_cell.length_a   1.000
_cell.length_b   1.000
_cell.length_c   1.000
_cell.angle_alpha   90.00
_cell.angle_beta   90.00
_cell.angle_gamma   90.00
#
_symmetry.space_group_name_H-M   'P 1'
#
loop_
_entity.id
_entity.type
_entity.pdbx_description
1 polymer ?
#
loop_
_entity_poly.entity_id
_entity_poly.type
_entity_poly.pdbx_seq_one_letter_code
_entity_poly.pdbx_strand_id
1 'polypeptide(L)'
;IVMMDMHRCIGCRFCMAACPYGARSFNWGDPRLAPKALNPNFPTNLEVPTRSKGVVEKCQFCAERLAKGQMPACVEAANQIKPGCMVFGDLDVPDSKIRKLLRARYSIRRKPELGTGPNVYYIL
;
A
#
# COMPACT_ATOMS: atom_id res chain seq x y z
N ILE A 1 -9.64 2.55 -2.88
CA ILE A 1 -8.47 1.63 -2.79
C ILE A 1 -8.37 0.85 -4.09
N VAL A 2 -7.18 0.61 -4.66
CA VAL A 2 -7.04 -0.29 -5.82
C VAL A 2 -6.71 -1.67 -5.28
N MET A 3 -7.47 -2.71 -5.60
CA MET A 3 -7.17 -4.09 -5.18
C MET A 3 -6.28 -4.80 -6.22
N MET A 4 -5.58 -5.86 -5.80
CA MET A 4 -4.85 -6.74 -6.71
C MET A 4 -5.22 -8.18 -6.41
N ASP A 5 -5.84 -8.85 -7.37
CA ASP A 5 -6.11 -10.28 -7.30
C ASP A 5 -4.87 -11.05 -7.77
N MET A 6 -4.33 -11.83 -6.86
CA MET A 6 -3.09 -12.60 -7.05
C MET A 6 -3.36 -13.93 -7.76
N HIS A 7 -4.57 -14.48 -7.67
CA HIS A 7 -4.96 -15.73 -8.32
C HIS A 7 -5.21 -15.53 -9.82
N ARG A 8 -5.68 -14.34 -10.21
CA ARG A 8 -5.87 -13.97 -11.62
C ARG A 8 -4.60 -13.42 -12.28
N CYS A 9 -3.53 -13.18 -11.53
CA CYS A 9 -2.31 -12.62 -12.08
C CYS A 9 -1.53 -13.69 -12.86
N ILE A 10 -1.42 -13.52 -14.18
CA ILE A 10 -0.64 -14.40 -15.07
C ILE A 10 0.85 -14.04 -15.18
N GLY A 11 1.31 -13.03 -14.42
CA GLY A 11 2.72 -12.65 -14.40
C GLY A 11 3.25 -11.94 -15.65
N CYS A 12 2.40 -11.38 -16.51
CA CYS A 12 2.82 -10.68 -17.74
C CYS A 12 3.55 -9.33 -17.51
N ARG A 13 3.48 -8.78 -16.29
CA ARG A 13 4.16 -7.54 -15.84
C ARG A 13 3.78 -6.26 -16.59
N PHE A 14 2.83 -6.27 -17.52
CA PHE A 14 2.33 -5.03 -18.14
C PHE A 14 1.81 -4.02 -17.12
N CYS A 15 1.23 -4.48 -16.01
CA CYS A 15 0.80 -3.60 -14.94
C CYS A 15 1.98 -2.87 -14.26
N MET A 16 3.18 -3.45 -14.24
CA MET A 16 4.40 -2.81 -13.72
C MET A 16 4.89 -1.74 -14.69
N ALA A 17 4.97 -2.07 -15.98
CA ALA A 17 5.35 -1.12 -17.03
C ALA A 17 4.41 0.08 -17.10
N ALA A 18 3.10 -0.15 -16.94
CA ALA A 18 2.09 0.90 -16.94
C ALA A 18 2.10 1.77 -15.66
N CYS A 19 2.69 1.32 -14.55
CA CYS A 19 2.66 2.07 -13.30
C CYS A 19 3.73 3.18 -13.30
N PRO A 20 3.35 4.47 -13.36
CA PRO A 20 4.32 5.56 -13.46
C PRO A 20 5.11 5.81 -12.17
N TYR A 21 4.73 5.11 -11.10
CA TYR A 21 5.29 5.26 -9.76
C TYR A 21 6.27 4.16 -9.37
N GLY A 22 6.38 3.08 -10.18
CA GLY A 22 7.16 1.90 -9.82
C GLY A 22 6.63 1.20 -8.56
N ALA A 23 5.35 1.35 -8.23
CA ALA A 23 4.76 0.89 -6.97
C ALA A 23 4.27 -0.57 -7.00
N ARG A 24 4.84 -1.39 -7.90
CA ARG A 24 4.50 -2.81 -8.09
C ARG A 24 5.77 -3.63 -8.06
N SER A 25 5.73 -4.76 -7.37
CA SER A 25 6.86 -5.68 -7.22
C SER A 25 6.50 -7.04 -7.80
N PHE A 26 7.46 -7.72 -8.43
CA PHE A 26 7.26 -9.06 -9.00
C PHE A 26 7.92 -10.13 -8.14
N ASN A 27 7.19 -11.21 -7.86
CA ASN A 27 7.71 -12.35 -7.12
C ASN A 27 8.47 -13.30 -8.07
N TRP A 28 9.80 -13.15 -8.13
CA TRP A 28 10.68 -13.97 -8.98
C TRP A 28 10.86 -15.40 -8.47
N GLY A 29 11.03 -15.55 -7.16
CA GLY A 29 11.04 -16.85 -6.47
C GLY A 29 9.71 -17.13 -5.80
N ASP A 30 9.56 -18.31 -5.19
CA ASP A 30 8.47 -18.55 -4.25
C ASP A 30 8.78 -17.81 -2.94
N PRO A 31 8.00 -16.80 -2.54
CA PRO A 31 8.25 -16.05 -1.31
C PRO A 31 8.22 -16.93 -0.05
N ARG A 32 7.55 -18.10 -0.11
CA ARG A 32 7.47 -19.06 0.99
C ARG A 32 8.77 -19.82 1.23
N LEU A 33 9.64 -19.86 0.22
CA LEU A 33 10.96 -20.50 0.27
C LEU A 33 12.07 -19.49 0.56
N ALA A 34 11.73 -18.24 0.88
CA ALA A 34 12.71 -17.23 1.24
C ALA A 34 13.59 -17.75 2.40
N PRO A 35 14.94 -17.70 2.28
CA PRO A 35 15.82 -18.21 3.31
C PRO A 35 15.49 -17.61 4.68
N LYS A 36 15.20 -18.46 5.68
CA LYS A 36 14.99 -18.03 7.06
C LYS A 36 16.20 -17.25 7.61
N ALA A 37 17.40 -17.49 7.08
CA ALA A 37 18.60 -16.73 7.42
C ALA A 37 18.50 -15.22 7.09
N LEU A 38 17.69 -14.83 6.09
CA LEU A 38 17.46 -13.41 5.76
C LEU A 38 16.49 -12.73 6.74
N ASN A 39 15.58 -13.49 7.36
CA ASN A 39 14.72 -13.00 8.41
C ASN A 39 14.27 -14.16 9.33
N PRO A 40 15.03 -14.44 10.41
CA PRO A 40 14.85 -15.63 11.25
C PRO A 40 13.47 -15.73 11.90
N ASN A 41 12.81 -14.59 12.10
CA ASN A 41 11.55 -14.45 12.81
C ASN A 41 10.46 -13.83 11.94
N PHE A 42 10.53 -13.92 10.60
CA PHE A 42 9.56 -13.24 9.73
C PHE A 42 8.12 -13.66 10.10
N PRO A 43 7.34 -12.78 10.75
CA PRO A 43 6.00 -13.15 11.19
C PRO A 43 5.13 -13.13 9.94
N THR A 44 4.93 -14.31 9.34
CA THR A 44 4.05 -14.44 8.19
C THR A 44 2.62 -14.31 8.69
N ASN A 45 1.93 -13.25 8.28
CA ASN A 45 0.50 -13.12 8.56
C ASN A 45 -0.27 -14.15 7.72
N LEU A 46 -0.71 -15.24 8.35
CA LEU A 46 -1.46 -16.33 7.72
C LEU A 46 -2.91 -15.97 7.41
N GLU A 47 -3.43 -14.87 7.96
CA GLU A 47 -4.78 -14.38 7.66
C GLU A 47 -4.90 -13.81 6.24
N VAL A 48 -3.76 -13.49 5.60
CA VAL A 48 -3.71 -12.95 4.25
C VAL A 48 -3.13 -14.01 3.33
N PRO A 49 -3.71 -14.22 2.13
CA PRO A 49 -3.18 -15.17 1.17
C PRO A 49 -1.71 -14.86 0.87
N THR A 50 -0.86 -15.86 1.08
CA THR A 50 0.56 -15.79 0.70
C THR A 50 0.67 -15.76 -0.82
N ARG A 51 1.61 -14.95 -1.30
CA ARG A 51 1.85 -14.79 -2.74
C ARG A 51 2.52 -16.04 -3.29
N SER A 52 2.27 -16.35 -4.56
CA SER A 52 2.98 -17.38 -5.30
C SER A 52 4.07 -16.78 -6.19
N LYS A 53 5.03 -17.62 -6.57
CA LYS A 53 5.99 -17.31 -7.63
C LYS A 53 5.24 -16.87 -8.90
N GLY A 54 5.74 -15.83 -9.56
CA GLY A 54 5.20 -15.34 -10.83
C GLY A 54 4.09 -14.30 -10.70
N VAL A 55 3.70 -13.91 -9.49
CA VAL A 55 2.64 -12.93 -9.26
C VAL A 55 3.21 -11.54 -8.97
N VAL A 56 2.56 -10.51 -9.51
CA VAL A 56 2.84 -9.10 -9.17
C VAL A 56 2.06 -8.71 -7.92
N GLU A 57 2.73 -8.04 -7.00
CA GLU A 57 2.14 -7.46 -5.80
C GLU A 57 2.27 -5.93 -5.78
N LYS A 58 1.53 -5.32 -4.86
CA LYS A 58 1.57 -3.88 -4.58
C LYS A 58 0.98 -3.61 -3.20
N CYS A 59 1.19 -2.41 -2.67
CA CYS A 59 0.45 -1.92 -1.51
C CYS A 59 -1.07 -1.92 -1.79
N GLN A 60 -1.86 -2.51 -0.89
CA GLN A 60 -3.33 -2.53 -0.95
C GLN A 60 -3.96 -1.71 0.20
N PHE A 61 -3.19 -0.80 0.81
CA PHE A 61 -3.58 -0.05 2.02
C PHE A 61 -4.05 -0.94 3.18
N CYS A 62 -3.46 -2.14 3.30
CA CYS A 62 -3.84 -3.13 4.32
C CYS A 62 -5.36 -3.36 4.35
N ALA A 63 -5.96 -3.65 3.19
CA ALA A 63 -7.39 -3.89 3.05
C ALA A 63 -7.92 -4.92 4.07
N GLU A 64 -7.11 -5.95 4.39
CA GLU A 64 -7.39 -6.94 5.42
C GLU A 64 -7.56 -6.35 6.83
N ARG A 65 -6.78 -5.31 7.16
CA ARG A 65 -6.84 -4.61 8.45
C ARG A 65 -8.01 -3.66 8.49
N LEU A 66 -8.22 -2.92 7.40
CA LEU A 66 -9.35 -2.00 7.27
C LEU A 66 -10.69 -2.72 7.38
N ALA A 67 -10.81 -3.93 6.84
CA ALA A 67 -11.99 -4.77 6.98
C ALA A 67 -12.31 -5.14 8.45
N LYS A 68 -11.30 -5.10 9.34
CA LYS A 68 -11.43 -5.33 10.79
C LYS A 68 -11.53 -4.02 11.59
N GLY A 69 -11.64 -2.87 10.93
CA GLY A 69 -11.62 -1.54 11.57
C GLY A 69 -10.24 -1.13 12.11
N GLN A 70 -9.17 -1.83 11.73
CA GLN A 70 -7.80 -1.53 12.15
C GLN A 70 -7.12 -0.58 11.17
N MET A 71 -6.16 0.22 11.66
CA MET A 71 -5.39 1.13 10.80
C MET A 71 -4.35 0.36 9.98
N PRO A 72 -3.92 0.88 8.81
CA PRO A 72 -2.85 0.25 8.05
C PRO A 72 -1.56 0.15 8.86
N ALA A 73 -0.84 -0.96 8.72
CA ALA A 73 0.35 -1.25 9.55
C ALA A 73 1.45 -0.17 9.42
N CYS A 74 1.66 0.37 8.21
CA CYS A 74 2.63 1.44 8.00
C CYS A 74 2.24 2.75 8.70
N VAL A 75 0.93 3.02 8.84
CA VAL A 75 0.42 4.23 9.50
C VAL A 75 0.60 4.10 11.00
N GLU A 76 0.30 2.93 11.57
CA GLU A 76 0.54 2.65 13.00
C GLU A 76 2.03 2.77 13.33
N ALA A 77 2.89 2.06 12.59
CA ALA A 77 4.33 2.06 12.81
C ALA A 77 4.94 3.47 12.66
N ALA A 78 4.57 4.23 11.63
CA ALA A 78 5.07 5.60 11.45
C ALA A 78 4.65 6.53 12.60
N ASN A 79 3.42 6.37 13.11
CA ASN A 79 2.92 7.19 14.20
C ASN A 79 3.47 6.80 15.58
N GLN A 80 3.99 5.59 15.74
CA GLN A 80 4.79 5.21 16.92
C GLN A 80 6.11 5.98 16.98
N ILE A 81 6.73 6.23 15.82
CA ILE A 81 7.99 7.00 15.73
C ILE A 81 7.72 8.50 15.87
N LYS A 82 6.77 9.03 15.09
CA LYS A 82 6.37 10.43 15.12
C LYS A 82 4.86 10.56 14.93
N PRO A 83 4.11 10.98 15.97
CA PRO A 83 2.67 11.16 15.86
C PRO A 83 2.29 12.12 14.73
N GLY A 84 1.34 11.71 13.90
CA GLY A 84 0.84 12.50 12.77
C GLY A 84 1.71 12.44 11.51
N CYS A 85 2.79 11.66 11.48
CA CYS A 85 3.66 11.51 10.31
C CYS A 85 2.91 10.90 9.11
N MET A 86 2.05 9.92 9.37
CA MET A 86 1.14 9.38 8.37
C MET A 86 -0.30 9.49 8.85
N VAL A 87 -1.19 9.97 7.97
CA VAL A 87 -2.63 10.05 8.23
C VAL A 87 -3.35 9.29 7.14
N PHE A 88 -4.23 8.38 7.56
CA PHE A 88 -5.06 7.57 6.69
C PHE A 88 -6.52 7.78 7.07
N GLY A 89 -7.40 7.79 6.08
CA GLY A 89 -8.82 7.99 6.29
C GLY A 89 -9.58 8.10 4.98
N ASP A 90 -10.90 8.21 5.11
CA ASP A 90 -11.80 8.33 3.98
C ASP A 90 -11.88 9.79 3.49
N LEU A 91 -11.76 9.98 2.17
CA LEU A 91 -11.84 11.28 1.50
C LEU A 91 -13.29 11.67 1.17
N ASP A 92 -14.20 10.71 1.13
CA ASP A 92 -15.62 10.93 0.83
C ASP A 92 -16.35 11.49 2.05
N VAL A 93 -15.85 11.23 3.27
CA VAL A 93 -16.36 11.82 4.52
C VAL A 93 -15.87 13.27 4.66
N PRO A 94 -16.74 14.30 4.57
CA PRO A 94 -16.31 15.71 4.47
C PRO A 94 -15.55 16.25 5.69
N ASP A 95 -15.84 15.70 6.88
CA ASP A 95 -15.27 16.09 8.17
C ASP A 95 -14.17 15.16 8.69
N SER A 96 -13.69 14.25 7.83
CA SER A 96 -12.59 13.36 8.18
C SER A 96 -11.31 14.15 8.49
N LYS A 97 -10.46 13.57 9.34
CA LYS A 97 -9.16 14.16 9.71
C LYS A 97 -8.32 14.49 8.47
N ILE A 98 -8.38 13.64 7.44
CA ILE A 98 -7.60 13.82 6.21
C ILE A 98 -8.13 15.03 5.41
N ARG A 99 -9.45 15.21 5.27
CA ARG A 99 -10.05 16.38 4.63
C ARG A 99 -9.68 17.67 5.34
N LYS A 100 -9.74 17.69 6.67
CA LYS A 100 -9.34 18.84 7.48
C LYS A 100 -7.86 19.20 7.25
N LEU A 101 -6.98 18.20 7.19
CA LEU A 101 -5.55 18.42 6.90
C LEU A 101 -5.30 18.95 5.49
N LEU A 102 -5.96 18.37 4.47
CA LEU A 102 -5.81 18.81 3.08
C LEU A 102 -6.35 20.23 2.83
N ARG A 103 -7.32 20.69 3.65
CA ARG A 103 -7.79 22.08 3.62
C ARG A 103 -6.83 23.05 4.33
N ALA A 104 -6.19 22.61 5.41
CA ALA A 104 -5.38 23.46 6.27
C ALA A 104 -3.90 23.56 5.85
N ARG A 105 -3.40 22.61 5.07
CA ARG A 105 -1.98 22.52 4.68
C ARG A 105 -1.86 22.39 3.17
N TYR A 106 -0.79 22.95 2.62
CA TYR A 106 -0.41 22.69 1.24
C TYR A 106 -0.04 21.22 1.08
N SER A 107 -0.52 20.62 -0.01
CA SER A 107 -0.23 19.24 -0.35
C SER A 107 0.10 19.09 -1.82
N ILE A 108 0.98 18.14 -2.12
CA ILE A 108 1.34 17.77 -3.48
C ILE A 108 0.95 16.32 -3.74
N ARG A 109 0.60 16.03 -4.98
CA ARG A 109 0.46 14.67 -5.50
C ARG A 109 1.62 14.40 -6.45
N ARG A 110 2.07 13.14 -6.51
CA ARG A 110 3.13 12.75 -7.43
C ARG A 110 2.64 12.68 -8.86
N LYS A 111 3.42 13.25 -9.77
CA LYS A 111 3.20 13.22 -11.23
C LYS A 111 1.78 13.65 -11.65
N PRO A 112 1.30 14.84 -11.22
CA PRO A 112 -0.05 15.31 -11.54
C PRO A 112 -0.30 15.43 -13.05
N GLU A 113 0.75 15.68 -13.84
CA GLU A 113 0.72 15.79 -15.30
C GLU A 113 0.22 14.52 -16.02
N LEU A 114 0.27 13.36 -15.36
CA LEU A 114 -0.17 12.08 -15.94
C LEU A 114 -1.68 11.83 -15.79
N GLY A 115 -2.42 12.68 -15.08
CA GLY A 115 -3.88 12.57 -14.97
C GLY A 115 -4.40 11.35 -14.21
N THR A 116 -3.53 10.61 -13.52
CA THR A 116 -3.87 9.35 -12.80
C THR A 116 -4.63 9.56 -11.50
N GLY A 117 -4.73 10.80 -11.00
CA GLY A 117 -5.48 11.16 -9.79
C GLY A 117 -5.11 10.32 -8.54
N PRO A 118 -3.84 10.24 -8.12
CA PRO A 118 -3.45 9.37 -7.01
C PRO A 118 -4.08 9.83 -5.69
N ASN A 119 -4.43 8.87 -4.83
CA ASN A 119 -5.04 9.09 -3.51
C ASN A 119 -4.01 9.13 -2.37
N VAL A 120 -2.76 9.45 -2.68
CA VAL A 120 -1.69 9.67 -1.70
C VAL A 120 -1.22 11.11 -1.85
N TYR A 121 -1.29 11.85 -0.76
CA TYR A 121 -0.96 13.26 -0.69
C TYR A 121 0.26 13.43 0.21
N TYR A 122 1.23 14.21 -0.25
CA TYR A 122 2.39 14.60 0.54
C TYR A 122 2.14 16.00 1.07
N ILE A 123 2.17 16.16 2.39
CA ILE A 123 1.98 17.44 3.07
C ILE A 123 3.34 18.13 3.18
N LEU A 124 3.39 19.43 2.87
CA LEU A 124 4.57 20.28 2.99
C LEU A 124 4.60 21.03 4.34
#